data_AF-A0A811VAK2-F1
#
_entry.id   AF-A0A811VAK2-F1
#
_cell.length_a   1.000
_cell.length_b   1.000
_cell.length_c   1.000
_cell.angle_alpha   90.00
_cell.angle_beta   90.00
_cell.angle_gamma   90.00
#
_symmetry.space_group_name_H-M   'P 1'
#
loop_
_entity.id
_entity.type
_entity.pdbx_description
1 polymer ?
#
loop_
_entity_poly.entity_id
_entity_poly.type
_entity_poly.pdbx_seq_one_letter_code
_entity_poly.pdbx_strand_id
1 'polypeptide(L)'
;IIVGAPRAQSTLPAQRNVNETGAIYRCSLSTTSTCNVYVIDDKGNRTIEQPDSYTYDNEARNNQWLGGAMDGGTKDTDKLLICAPRFLAPTANDYLMNGICYWVNDTLNETPVNVQKISPLRLRSLQLKM
;
A
#
# COMPACT_ATOMS: atom_id res chain seq x y z
N ILE A 1 13.84 11.58 -5.82
CA ILE A 1 12.41 11.98 -5.65
C ILE A 1 11.57 10.72 -5.54
N ILE A 2 10.58 10.71 -4.65
CA ILE A 2 9.57 9.65 -4.59
C ILE A 2 8.21 10.24 -5.02
N VAL A 3 7.52 9.57 -5.94
CA VAL A 3 6.25 10.03 -6.52
C VAL A 3 5.18 8.96 -6.31
N GLY A 4 4.04 9.37 -5.76
CA GLY A 4 2.85 8.53 -5.65
C GLY A 4 1.99 8.69 -6.90
N ALA A 5 1.56 7.57 -7.47
CA ALA A 5 0.63 7.53 -8.59
C ALA A 5 -0.58 6.67 -8.21
N PRO A 6 -1.56 7.22 -7.47
CA PRO A 6 -2.60 6.43 -6.79
C PRO A 6 -3.52 5.64 -7.72
N ARG A 7 -3.62 6.07 -8.98
CA ARG A 7 -4.42 5.42 -10.03
C ARG A 7 -3.58 4.66 -11.06
N ALA A 8 -2.27 4.54 -10.85
CA ALA A 8 -1.43 3.76 -11.75
C ALA A 8 -1.85 2.29 -11.73
N GLN A 9 -1.79 1.67 -12.90
CA GLN A 9 -1.97 0.23 -13.05
C GLN A 9 -0.64 -0.47 -12.78
N SER A 10 -0.63 -1.40 -11.83
CA SER A 10 0.56 -2.21 -11.56
C SER A 10 0.85 -3.17 -12.70
N THR A 11 2.14 -3.37 -12.98
CA THR A 11 2.67 -4.35 -13.93
C THR A 11 3.10 -5.65 -13.25
N LEU A 12 2.96 -5.76 -11.93
CA LEU A 12 3.39 -6.93 -11.17
C LEU A 12 2.47 -8.14 -11.46
N PRO A 13 3.01 -9.35 -11.67
CA PRO A 13 2.21 -10.53 -11.99
C PRO A 13 1.11 -10.85 -10.97
N ALA A 14 1.40 -10.68 -9.67
CA ALA A 14 0.43 -10.92 -8.60
C ALA A 14 -0.70 -9.89 -8.53
N GLN A 15 -0.54 -8.73 -9.19
CA GLN A 15 -1.51 -7.63 -9.23
C GLN A 15 -2.16 -7.46 -10.61
N ARG A 16 -1.90 -8.37 -11.57
CA ARG A 16 -2.39 -8.26 -12.96
C ARG A 16 -3.92 -8.17 -13.10
N ASN A 17 -4.65 -8.69 -12.12
CA ASN A 17 -6.12 -8.67 -12.07
C ASN A 17 -6.66 -7.67 -11.03
N VAL A 18 -5.84 -6.71 -10.62
CA VAL A 18 -6.21 -5.68 -9.66
C VAL A 18 -6.16 -4.32 -10.36
N ASN A 19 -7.31 -3.69 -10.52
CA ASN A 19 -7.47 -2.45 -11.27
C ASN A 19 -7.01 -1.25 -10.46
N GLU A 20 -6.23 -0.37 -11.08
CA GLU A 20 -5.73 0.89 -10.50
C GLU A 20 -5.23 0.69 -9.06
N THR A 21 -4.33 -0.29 -8.86
CA THR A 21 -3.73 -0.59 -7.56
C THR A 21 -3.02 0.59 -6.93
N GLY A 22 -2.57 1.54 -7.74
CA GLY A 22 -1.64 2.57 -7.37
C GLY A 22 -0.20 2.04 -7.39
N ALA A 23 0.74 2.94 -7.64
CA ALA A 23 2.15 2.64 -7.69
C ALA A 23 2.97 3.80 -7.10
N ILE A 24 4.15 3.47 -6.62
CA ILE A 24 5.15 4.44 -6.16
C ILE A 24 6.31 4.39 -7.16
N TYR A 25 6.86 5.55 -7.47
CA TYR A 25 8.00 5.68 -8.36
C TYR A 25 9.16 6.37 -7.64
N ARG A 26 10.37 5.86 -7.85
CA ARG A 26 11.62 6.51 -7.44
C ARG A 26 12.28 7.08 -8.68
N CYS A 27 12.49 8.39 -8.68
CA CYS A 27 13.09 9.12 -9.79
C CYS A 27 14.45 9.69 -9.42
N SER A 28 15.42 9.51 -10.32
CA SER A 28 16.76 10.11 -10.21
C SER A 28 16.72 11.60 -10.59
N LEU A 29 17.54 12.40 -9.89
CA LEU A 29 17.73 13.83 -10.16
C LEU A 29 18.99 14.05 -11.01
N SER A 30 19.07 13.38 -12.15
CA SER A 30 20.14 13.59 -13.14
C SER A 30 19.59 14.27 -14.40
N THR A 31 20.49 14.68 -15.29
CA THR A 31 20.13 15.28 -16.60
C THR A 31 19.26 14.35 -17.46
N THR A 32 19.29 13.04 -17.20
CA THR A 32 18.39 12.05 -17.79
C THR A 32 17.55 11.43 -16.67
N SER A 33 16.54 12.17 -16.19
CA SER A 33 15.68 11.69 -15.12
C SER A 33 14.89 10.47 -15.58
N THR A 34 15.09 9.35 -14.88
CA THR A 34 14.32 8.11 -15.07
C THR A 34 13.59 7.78 -13.78
N CYS A 35 12.35 7.34 -13.91
CA CYS A 35 11.51 6.91 -12.80
C CYS A 35 11.29 5.41 -12.87
N ASN A 36 11.71 4.70 -11.83
CA ASN A 36 11.50 3.26 -11.70
C ASN A 36 10.43 2.97 -10.66
N VAL A 37 9.71 1.87 -10.82
CA VAL A 37 8.70 1.44 -9.84
C VAL A 37 9.41 1.10 -8.52
N TYR A 38 8.95 1.71 -7.44
CA TYR A 38 9.42 1.48 -6.07
C TYR A 38 8.40 0.57 -5.35
N VAL A 39 8.63 -0.74 -5.40
CA VAL A 39 7.61 -1.74 -5.04
C VAL A 39 7.45 -1.85 -3.52
N ILE A 40 6.45 -1.16 -2.97
CA ILE A 40 6.11 -1.19 -1.52
C ILE A 40 5.34 -2.45 -1.12
N ASP A 41 4.40 -2.88 -1.96
CA ASP A 41 3.62 -4.09 -1.75
C ASP A 41 3.36 -4.75 -3.10
N ASP A 42 3.77 -6.00 -3.23
CA ASP A 42 3.65 -6.81 -4.43
C ASP A 42 2.43 -7.74 -4.40
N LYS A 43 1.66 -7.74 -3.31
CA LYS A 43 0.54 -8.67 -3.12
C LYS A 43 -0.70 -8.22 -3.89
N GLY A 44 -1.42 -9.21 -4.42
CA GLY A 44 -2.75 -9.04 -4.99
C GLY A 44 -3.86 -9.06 -3.93
N ASN A 45 -5.11 -9.14 -4.40
CA ASN A 45 -6.25 -9.36 -3.51
C ASN A 45 -6.05 -10.65 -2.70
N ARG A 46 -6.52 -10.66 -1.46
CA ARG A 46 -6.45 -11.81 -0.57
C ARG A 46 -7.86 -12.13 -0.05
N THR A 47 -8.30 -13.35 -0.29
CA THR A 47 -9.54 -13.89 0.26
C THR A 47 -9.19 -15.06 1.19
N ILE A 48 -9.75 -15.06 2.38
CA ILE A 48 -9.63 -16.13 3.36
C ILE A 48 -10.99 -16.82 3.44
N GLU A 49 -11.03 -18.09 3.04
CA GLU A 49 -12.28 -18.87 2.95
C GLU A 49 -12.87 -19.18 4.34
N GLN A 50 -12.00 -19.33 5.35
CA GLN A 50 -12.39 -19.53 6.75
C GLN A 50 -11.89 -18.32 7.57
N PRO A 51 -12.63 -17.20 7.54
CA PRO A 51 -12.21 -16.00 8.25
C PRO A 51 -12.18 -16.26 9.76
N ASP A 52 -11.16 -15.72 10.42
CA ASP A 52 -11.10 -15.73 11.87
C ASP A 52 -12.30 -14.95 12.45
N SER A 53 -12.80 -15.41 13.60
CA SER A 53 -13.88 -14.75 14.33
C SER A 53 -13.47 -13.38 14.90
N TYR A 54 -12.16 -13.14 15.06
CA TYR A 54 -11.61 -11.95 15.72
C TYR A 54 -11.11 -10.86 14.76
N THR A 55 -10.69 -11.21 13.53
CA THR A 55 -10.09 -10.28 12.57
C THR A 55 -10.77 -10.27 11.19
N TYR A 56 -10.71 -9.12 10.52
CA TYR A 56 -11.09 -9.00 9.11
C TYR A 56 -9.84 -8.91 8.23
N ASP A 57 -9.40 -10.07 7.75
CA ASP A 57 -8.11 -10.24 7.07
C ASP A 57 -8.18 -10.37 5.54
N ASN A 58 -9.39 -10.34 4.98
CA ASN A 58 -9.56 -10.16 3.54
C ASN A 58 -9.02 -8.81 3.09
N GLU A 59 -8.53 -8.76 1.85
CA GLU A 59 -7.89 -7.59 1.27
C GLU A 59 -8.37 -7.38 -0.16
N ALA A 60 -9.06 -6.27 -0.40
CA ALA A 60 -9.40 -5.81 -1.73
C ALA A 60 -8.59 -4.55 -2.05
N ARG A 61 -7.79 -4.67 -3.12
CA ARG A 61 -6.77 -3.69 -3.52
C ARG A 61 -7.12 -2.91 -4.77
N ASN A 62 -8.28 -3.20 -5.37
CA ASN A 62 -8.79 -2.43 -6.51
C ASN A 62 -9.02 -0.98 -6.09
N ASN A 63 -8.47 -0.03 -6.85
CA ASN A 63 -8.63 1.41 -6.60
C ASN A 63 -8.22 1.84 -5.18
N GLN A 64 -7.33 1.10 -4.52
CA GLN A 64 -6.94 1.35 -3.13
C GLN A 64 -6.19 2.69 -2.94
N TRP A 65 -5.71 3.28 -4.04
CA TRP A 65 -4.98 4.53 -4.07
C TRP A 65 -3.62 4.45 -3.36
N LEU A 66 -2.82 3.41 -3.63
CA LEU A 66 -1.47 3.32 -3.07
C LEU A 66 -0.62 4.52 -3.51
N GLY A 67 -0.09 5.26 -2.54
CA GLY A 67 0.60 6.53 -2.79
C GLY A 67 -0.32 7.74 -2.79
N GLY A 68 -1.58 7.58 -2.39
CA GLY A 68 -2.55 8.68 -2.24
C GLY A 68 -2.20 9.65 -1.11
N ALA A 69 -1.42 9.19 -0.15
CA ALA A 69 -0.74 10.03 0.84
C ALA A 69 0.65 9.44 1.11
N MET A 70 1.65 10.31 1.21
CA MET A 70 3.01 9.95 1.56
C MET A 70 3.61 11.04 2.43
N ASP A 71 4.47 10.64 3.36
CA ASP A 71 5.23 11.55 4.20
C ASP A 71 6.63 10.97 4.45
N GLY A 72 7.64 11.81 4.55
CA GLY A 72 9.01 11.38 4.72
C GLY A 72 9.91 12.49 5.21
N GLY A 73 11.06 12.11 5.74
CA GLY A 73 12.05 13.09 6.19
C GLY A 73 12.78 13.78 5.04
N THR A 74 13.72 14.64 5.41
CA THR A 74 14.51 15.45 4.48
C THR A 74 15.69 14.69 3.85
N LYS A 75 16.05 13.52 4.40
CA LYS A 75 17.20 12.71 3.97
C LYS A 75 16.73 11.34 3.52
N ASP A 76 17.50 10.72 2.63
CA ASP A 76 17.26 9.33 2.21
C ASP A 76 17.42 8.32 3.36
N THR A 77 18.06 8.70 4.46
CA THR A 77 18.18 7.89 5.69
C THR A 77 16.96 8.00 6.61
N ASP A 78 16.03 8.90 6.30
CA ASP A 78 14.84 9.11 7.10
C ASP A 78 13.73 8.14 6.66
N LYS A 79 12.78 7.91 7.58
CA LYS A 79 11.63 7.05 7.29
C LYS A 79 10.78 7.64 6.17
N LEU A 80 10.19 6.75 5.38
CA LEU A 80 9.17 7.08 4.40
C LEU A 80 7.89 6.31 4.74
N LEU A 81 6.79 7.03 4.91
CA LEU A 81 5.43 6.54 5.13
C LEU A 81 4.62 6.68 3.85
N ILE A 82 3.87 5.64 3.50
CA ILE A 82 3.08 5.57 2.26
C ILE A 82 1.75 4.91 2.58
N CYS A 83 0.64 5.54 2.18
CA CYS A 83 -0.70 5.04 2.46
C CYS A 83 -1.53 4.81 1.21
N ALA A 84 -2.45 3.86 1.33
CA ALA A 84 -3.53 3.60 0.38
C ALA A 84 -4.87 3.85 1.10
N PRO A 85 -5.41 5.08 1.04
CA PRO A 85 -6.55 5.48 1.88
C PRO A 85 -7.85 4.75 1.51
N ARG A 86 -7.97 4.26 0.27
CA ARG A 86 -9.16 3.55 -0.21
C ARG A 86 -9.04 2.03 -0.12
N PHE A 87 -8.01 1.52 0.55
CA PHE A 87 -7.87 0.09 0.80
C PHE A 87 -9.11 -0.46 1.55
N LEU A 88 -9.63 -1.58 1.06
CA LEU A 88 -10.83 -2.22 1.59
C LEU A 88 -10.49 -3.54 2.28
N ALA A 89 -11.14 -3.77 3.42
CA ALA A 89 -11.23 -5.07 4.08
C ALA A 89 -12.65 -5.62 3.92
N PRO A 90 -12.90 -6.52 2.95
CA PRO A 90 -14.20 -7.14 2.75
C PRO A 90 -14.60 -8.06 3.91
N THR A 91 -15.86 -8.00 4.30
CA THR A 91 -16.48 -8.94 5.24
C THR A 91 -17.57 -9.75 4.52
N ALA A 92 -18.30 -10.60 5.26
CA ALA A 92 -19.43 -11.34 4.68
C ALA A 92 -20.55 -10.41 4.16
N ASN A 93 -20.73 -9.23 4.77
CA ASN A 93 -21.87 -8.35 4.49
C ASN A 93 -21.47 -6.94 4.01
N ASP A 94 -20.23 -6.51 4.24
CA ASP A 94 -19.80 -5.12 4.08
C ASP A 94 -18.39 -4.98 3.49
N TYR A 95 -18.08 -3.77 3.01
CA TYR A 95 -16.73 -3.36 2.58
C TYR A 95 -16.22 -2.24 3.47
N LEU A 96 -15.20 -2.53 4.28
CA LEU A 96 -14.70 -1.60 5.28
C LEU A 96 -13.48 -0.85 4.75
N MET A 97 -13.62 0.44 4.51
CA MET A 97 -12.57 1.32 3.98
C MET A 97 -11.66 1.85 5.08
N ASN A 98 -10.93 0.94 5.72
CA ASN A 98 -10.06 1.28 6.85
C ASN A 98 -8.73 1.88 6.43
N GLY A 99 -8.41 1.84 5.13
CA GLY A 99 -7.10 2.21 4.64
C GLY A 99 -6.00 1.25 5.09
N ILE A 100 -4.81 1.50 4.59
CA ILE A 100 -3.59 0.78 4.97
C ILE A 100 -2.40 1.72 4.74
N CYS A 101 -1.37 1.60 5.58
CA CYS A 101 -0.13 2.31 5.38
C CYS A 101 1.06 1.35 5.45
N TYR A 102 2.18 1.80 4.94
CA TYR A 102 3.45 1.10 4.94
C TYR A 102 4.53 2.09 5.31
N TRP A 103 5.58 1.62 5.95
CA TRP A 103 6.78 2.42 6.13
C TRP A 103 8.05 1.63 5.86
N VAL A 104 9.08 2.35 5.42
CA VAL A 104 10.46 1.87 5.28
C VAL A 104 11.37 2.77 6.11
N ASN A 105 12.46 2.21 6.63
CA ASN A 105 13.39 2.95 7.49
C ASN A 105 14.16 4.04 6.73
N ASP A 106 14.44 3.78 5.45
CA ASP A 106 15.24 4.62 4.57
C ASP A 106 14.88 4.32 3.10
N THR A 107 15.35 5.17 2.18
CA THR A 107 15.16 5.08 0.73
C THR A 107 16.50 4.95 -0.02
N LEU A 108 17.53 4.42 0.64
CA LEU A 108 18.88 4.29 0.08
C LEU A 108 18.95 3.23 -1.03
N ASN A 109 18.18 2.15 -0.87
CA ASN A 109 18.12 1.07 -1.86
C ASN A 109 17.13 1.38 -2.99
N GLU A 110 17.46 0.96 -4.21
CA GLU A 110 16.58 1.09 -5.38
C GLU A 110 15.26 0.33 -5.20
N THR A 111 15.31 -0.78 -4.46
CA THR A 111 14.13 -1.52 -4.01
C THR A 111 14.00 -1.40 -2.50
N PRO A 112 12.80 -1.12 -1.97
CA PRO A 112 12.63 -1.00 -0.53
C PRO A 112 12.86 -2.35 0.17
N VAL A 113 13.45 -2.29 1.36
CA VAL A 113 13.75 -3.46 2.20
C VAL A 113 13.03 -3.34 3.53
N ASN A 114 12.68 -4.49 4.14
CA ASN A 114 12.03 -4.55 5.45
C ASN A 114 10.76 -3.69 5.58
N VAL A 115 9.97 -3.58 4.49
CA VAL A 115 8.72 -2.81 4.46
C VAL A 115 7.80 -3.27 5.58
N GLN A 116 7.41 -2.35 6.45
CA GLN A 116 6.51 -2.62 7.55
C GLN A 116 5.10 -2.17 7.19
N LYS A 117 4.13 -3.06 7.45
CA LYS A 117 2.71 -2.80 7.18
C LYS A 117 2.02 -2.27 8.44
N ILE A 118 1.23 -1.22 8.27
CA ILE A 118 0.37 -0.61 9.29
C ILE A 118 -1.09 -0.81 8.86
N SER A 119 -1.83 -1.61 9.62
CA SER A 119 -3.26 -1.82 9.43
C SER A 119 -3.93 -1.99 10.81
N PRO A 120 -4.13 -0.89 11.55
CA PRO A 120 -4.51 -0.95 12.98
C PRO A 120 -5.96 -1.39 13.17
N LEU A 121 -6.84 -1.04 12.23
CA LEU A 121 -8.25 -1.42 12.25
C LEU A 121 -8.43 -2.79 11.60
N ARG A 122 -7.86 -3.86 12.16
CA ARG A 122 -8.06 -5.25 11.71
C ARG A 122 -8.91 -6.07 12.67
N LEU A 123 -8.86 -5.74 13.96
CA LEU A 123 -9.71 -6.36 14.97
C LEU A 123 -11.17 -5.94 14.75
N ARG A 124 -12.07 -6.92 14.71
CA ARG A 124 -13.51 -6.70 14.54
C ARG A 124 -14.09 -5.73 15.58
N SER A 125 -13.59 -5.81 16.82
CA SER A 125 -14.00 -4.95 17.93
C SER A 125 -13.59 -3.48 17.79
N LEU A 126 -12.62 -3.17 16.92
CA LEU A 126 -12.15 -1.80 16.66
C LEU A 126 -12.83 -1.15 15.45
N GLN A 127 -13.48 -1.94 14.58
CA GLN A 127 -14.09 -1.44 13.35
C GLN A 127 -15.57 -1.05 13.51
N LEU A 128 -16.31 -1.67 14.45
CA LEU A 128 -17.75 -1.45 14.67
C LEU A 128 -18.07 -0.37 15.72
N LYS A 129 -17.07 0.39 16.20
CA LYS A 129 -17.24 1.41 17.25
C LYS A 129 -17.28 2.85 16.71
N MET A 130 -17.33 3.04 15.40
CA MET A 130 -17.53 4.34 14.75
C MET A 130 -19.03 4.62 14.60
#